data_AF-A0A820B7F4-F1
#
_entry.id   AF-A0A820B7F4-F1
#
_cell.length_a   1.000
_cell.length_b   1.000
_cell.length_c   1.000
_cell.angle_alpha   90.00
_cell.angle_beta   90.00
_cell.angle_gamma   90.00
#
_symmetry.space_group_name_H-M   'P 1'
#
loop_
_entity.id
_entity.type
_entity.pdbx_description
1 polymer ?
#
loop_
_entity_poly.entity_id
_entity_poly.type
_entity_poly.pdbx_seq_one_letter_code
_entity_poly.pdbx_strand_id
1 'polypeptide(L)'
;TQPCLNSATCHTNASALLGYICACVTGYSGTNCEYDVPSCSNCLNGGKCNSTANETTCTCPTGKLGGHCQYEVDICANITCQNYGVCSSSYGNWSCECINPDFYSGTYCQIKSSSLHVKEIVSRSFACVAIGCISTVIGFIILMDVLKYGFHINPSEHDLESWKAKKNYHRRKEERRRADERQKKYNLSKQPILAIRFSYIDAPT
;
A
#
# COMPACT_ATOMS: atom_id res chain seq x y z
N THR A 1 56.37 57.02 -20.48
CA THR A 1 55.44 56.70 -19.37
C THR A 1 55.17 55.21 -19.42
N GLN A 2 55.20 54.51 -18.28
CA GLN A 2 54.87 53.08 -18.20
C GLN A 2 53.34 52.93 -18.27
N PRO A 3 52.77 52.26 -19.29
CA PRO A 3 51.31 52.21 -19.46
C PRO A 3 50.62 51.20 -18.54
N CYS A 4 51.33 50.16 -18.09
CA CYS A 4 50.79 49.12 -17.21
C CYS A 4 50.85 49.55 -15.74
N LEU A 5 49.71 49.46 -15.05
CA LEU A 5 49.53 49.85 -13.64
C LEU A 5 49.69 48.63 -12.70
N ASN A 6 49.68 48.87 -11.38
CA ASN A 6 49.64 47.82 -10.35
C ASN A 6 50.74 46.76 -10.46
N SER A 7 51.98 47.22 -10.71
CA SER A 7 53.16 46.36 -10.84
C SER A 7 53.09 45.35 -12.01
N ALA A 8 52.22 45.58 -12.99
CA ALA A 8 52.11 44.74 -14.17
C ALA A 8 53.31 44.87 -15.11
N THR A 9 53.64 43.77 -15.81
CA THR A 9 54.77 43.73 -16.75
C THR A 9 54.32 44.21 -18.14
N CYS A 10 55.07 45.13 -18.73
CA CYS A 10 54.77 45.68 -20.06
C CYS A 10 55.58 44.96 -21.14
N HIS A 11 54.89 44.47 -22.17
CA HIS A 11 55.52 43.89 -23.35
C HIS A 11 55.14 44.70 -24.59
N THR A 12 56.13 45.01 -25.44
CA THR A 12 55.87 45.63 -26.73
C THR A 12 55.32 44.58 -27.69
N ASN A 13 54.22 44.88 -28.37
CA ASN A 13 53.58 43.96 -29.29
C ASN A 13 53.09 44.74 -30.52
N ALA A 14 53.83 44.62 -31.62
CA ALA A 14 53.54 45.32 -32.88
C ALA A 14 52.23 44.87 -33.55
N SER A 15 51.66 43.74 -33.14
CA SER A 15 50.36 43.25 -33.62
C SER A 15 49.19 43.69 -32.74
N ALA A 16 49.46 44.24 -31.55
CA ALA A 16 48.42 44.79 -30.69
C ALA A 16 48.02 46.18 -31.21
N LEU A 17 46.72 46.50 -31.16
CA LEU A 17 46.16 47.80 -31.60
C LEU A 17 46.82 49.01 -30.94
N LEU A 18 47.33 48.85 -29.72
CA LEU A 18 48.00 49.90 -28.94
C LEU A 18 49.54 49.82 -29.01
N GLY A 19 50.10 48.84 -29.71
CA GLY A 19 51.56 48.60 -29.80
C GLY A 19 52.18 47.95 -28.55
N TYR A 20 51.39 47.65 -27.53
CA TYR A 20 51.82 46.99 -26.29
C TYR A 20 50.73 46.07 -25.73
N ILE A 21 51.12 45.19 -24.81
CA ILE A 21 50.24 44.37 -23.99
C ILE A 21 50.76 44.36 -22.54
N CYS A 22 49.84 44.45 -21.59
CA CYS A 22 50.14 44.38 -20.16
C CYS A 22 49.86 42.97 -19.63
N ALA A 23 50.85 42.35 -18.99
CA ALA A 23 50.67 41.13 -18.21
C ALA A 23 50.32 41.52 -16.77
N CYS A 24 49.03 41.47 -16.44
CA CYS A 24 48.53 41.84 -15.12
C CYS A 24 48.95 40.85 -14.04
N VAL A 25 49.26 41.37 -12.85
CA VAL A 25 49.46 40.57 -11.64
C VAL A 25 48.11 40.02 -11.18
N THR A 26 48.11 38.83 -10.56
CA THR A 26 46.90 38.23 -9.97
C THR A 26 46.15 39.24 -9.10
N GLY A 27 44.85 39.40 -9.35
CA GLY A 27 44.01 40.40 -8.66
C GLY A 27 43.78 41.69 -9.44
N TYR A 28 44.35 41.85 -10.64
CA TYR A 28 44.13 43.01 -11.51
C TYR A 28 43.70 42.60 -12.92
N SER A 29 42.89 43.45 -13.56
CA SER A 29 42.37 43.26 -14.92
C SER A 29 42.24 44.60 -15.65
N GLY A 30 41.90 44.55 -16.94
CA GLY A 30 41.85 45.71 -17.82
C GLY A 30 43.04 45.78 -18.79
N THR A 31 42.94 46.67 -19.77
CA THR A 31 43.96 46.80 -20.84
C THR A 31 45.30 47.25 -20.28
N ASN A 32 45.26 48.06 -19.22
CA ASN A 32 46.41 48.61 -18.51
C ASN A 32 46.50 48.08 -17.07
N CYS A 33 45.75 47.02 -16.73
CA CYS A 33 45.65 46.46 -15.37
C CYS A 33 45.10 47.47 -14.35
N GLU A 34 44.20 48.35 -14.79
CA GLU A 34 43.64 49.46 -14.03
C GLU A 34 42.51 49.06 -13.07
N TYR A 35 41.93 47.88 -13.23
CA TYR A 35 40.80 47.42 -12.43
C TYR A 35 41.23 46.36 -11.42
N ASP A 36 40.95 46.58 -10.14
CA ASP A 36 40.98 45.52 -9.12
C ASP A 36 39.95 44.45 -9.49
N VAL A 37 40.39 43.20 -9.63
CA VAL A 37 39.50 42.04 -9.67
C VAL A 37 39.11 41.74 -8.23
N PRO A 38 37.82 41.86 -7.85
CA PRO A 38 37.40 41.54 -6.50
C PRO A 38 37.78 40.08 -6.22
N SER A 39 38.61 39.87 -5.19
CA SER A 39 39.06 38.55 -4.74
C SER A 39 37.90 37.54 -4.62
N CYS A 40 36.71 38.04 -4.26
CA CYS A 40 35.50 37.26 -4.01
C CYS A 40 34.61 36.95 -5.21
N SER A 41 35.06 37.19 -6.44
CA SER A 41 34.33 36.78 -7.64
C SER A 41 34.52 35.30 -7.99
N ASN A 42 35.45 34.60 -7.33
CA ASN A 42 35.86 33.25 -7.72
C ASN A 42 35.21 32.10 -6.93
N CYS A 43 34.35 32.36 -5.94
CA CYS A 43 33.66 31.27 -5.23
C CYS A 43 32.34 30.92 -5.94
N LEU A 44 32.25 29.71 -6.47
CA LEU A 44 31.09 29.20 -7.21
C LEU A 44 30.08 28.53 -6.26
N ASN A 45 28.91 28.17 -6.79
CA ASN A 45 27.88 27.37 -6.09
C ASN A 45 27.45 27.92 -4.72
N GLY A 46 27.46 29.24 -4.51
CA GLY A 46 27.08 29.86 -3.24
C GLY A 46 28.17 29.78 -2.16
N GLY A 47 29.43 29.51 -2.54
CA GLY A 47 30.59 29.56 -1.66
C GLY A 47 30.76 30.94 -1.00
N LYS A 48 31.02 30.94 0.30
CA LYS A 48 31.32 32.16 1.05
C LYS A 48 32.80 32.51 0.89
N CYS A 49 33.08 33.66 0.32
CA CYS A 49 34.44 34.15 0.18
C CYS A 49 34.97 34.75 1.48
N ASN A 50 36.14 34.30 1.90
CA ASN A 50 36.93 34.93 2.95
C ASN A 50 38.21 35.48 2.32
N SER A 51 38.30 36.81 2.24
CA SER A 51 39.44 37.54 1.67
C SER A 51 40.29 38.11 2.80
N THR A 52 41.55 37.71 2.88
CA THR A 52 42.59 38.33 3.72
C THR A 52 43.59 39.05 2.80
N ALA A 53 44.38 40.01 3.31
CA ALA A 53 45.24 40.88 2.52
C ALA A 53 46.21 40.16 1.54
N ASN A 54 46.52 38.88 1.74
CA ASN A 54 47.39 38.07 0.87
C ASN A 54 46.77 36.79 0.32
N GLU A 55 45.57 36.39 0.77
CA GLU A 55 45.00 35.09 0.42
C GLU A 55 43.48 35.12 0.39
N THR A 56 42.92 34.46 -0.63
CA THR A 56 41.47 34.33 -0.82
C THR A 56 41.10 32.87 -0.68
N THR A 57 40.23 32.56 0.27
CA THR A 57 39.74 31.20 0.49
C THR A 57 38.22 31.15 0.34
N CYS A 58 37.72 30.09 -0.30
CA CYS A 58 36.29 29.85 -0.41
C CYS A 58 35.86 28.83 0.66
N THR A 59 34.87 29.20 1.47
CA THR A 59 34.16 28.27 2.34
C THR A 59 32.97 27.71 1.58
N CYS A 60 33.02 26.41 1.26
CA CYS A 60 31.99 25.77 0.45
C CYS A 60 30.76 25.39 1.27
N PRO A 61 29.54 25.56 0.71
CA PRO A 61 28.34 25.04 1.33
C PRO A 61 28.35 23.50 1.29
N THR A 62 27.51 22.90 2.12
CA THR A 62 27.38 21.44 2.20
C THR A 62 27.08 20.84 0.83
N GLY A 63 27.82 19.79 0.45
CA GLY A 63 27.66 19.12 -0.85
C GLY A 63 28.47 19.72 -1.99
N LYS A 64 29.36 20.69 -1.73
CA LYS A 64 30.30 21.25 -2.72
C LYS A 64 31.75 21.14 -2.24
N LEU A 65 32.70 21.01 -3.16
CA LEU A 65 34.13 20.85 -2.88
C LEU A 65 35.02 21.56 -3.92
N GLY A 66 36.30 21.68 -3.61
CA GLY A 66 37.32 22.36 -4.43
C GLY A 66 37.63 23.78 -3.97
N GLY A 67 38.77 24.33 -4.41
CA GLY A 67 39.25 25.65 -3.97
C GLY A 67 38.32 26.82 -4.29
N HIS A 68 37.42 26.62 -5.27
CA HIS A 68 36.40 27.57 -5.70
C HIS A 68 34.99 27.02 -5.49
N CYS A 69 34.82 25.93 -4.75
CA CYS A 69 33.54 25.22 -4.60
C CYS A 69 32.95 24.79 -5.95
N GLN A 70 33.81 24.48 -6.92
CA GLN A 70 33.43 24.21 -8.31
C GLN A 70 32.87 22.80 -8.52
N TYR A 71 33.15 21.87 -7.60
CA TYR A 71 32.76 20.47 -7.72
C TYR A 71 31.57 20.16 -6.80
N GLU A 72 30.66 19.32 -7.27
CA GLU A 72 29.63 18.71 -6.43
C GLU A 72 30.18 17.46 -5.74
N VAL A 73 29.82 17.27 -4.47
CA VAL A 73 30.13 16.05 -3.75
C VAL A 73 29.11 15.00 -4.18
N ASP A 74 29.56 14.01 -4.96
CA ASP A 74 28.80 12.77 -5.11
C ASP A 74 28.99 11.91 -3.86
N ILE A 75 28.11 12.09 -2.89
CA ILE A 75 28.13 11.35 -1.62
C ILE A 75 27.86 9.86 -1.86
N CYS A 76 27.16 9.53 -2.95
CA CYS A 76 26.83 8.16 -3.31
C CYS A 76 27.96 7.42 -4.02
N ALA A 77 29.00 8.11 -4.51
CA ALA A 77 30.10 7.50 -5.26
C ALA A 77 30.80 6.32 -4.53
N ASN A 78 30.91 6.41 -3.20
CA ASN A 78 31.55 5.38 -2.37
C ASN A 78 30.54 4.57 -1.54
N ILE A 79 29.24 4.71 -1.80
CA ILE A 79 28.18 4.08 -1.02
C ILE A 79 27.53 3.00 -1.86
N THR A 80 27.62 1.76 -1.38
CA THR A 80 26.98 0.61 -2.03
C THR A 80 25.77 0.17 -1.23
N CYS A 81 24.59 0.44 -1.76
CA CYS A 81 23.34 -0.11 -1.23
C CYS A 81 23.19 -1.57 -1.66
N GLN A 82 22.97 -2.48 -0.70
CA GLN A 82 22.81 -3.90 -0.98
C GLN A 82 21.39 -4.22 -1.45
N ASN A 83 21.18 -5.46 -1.92
CA ASN A 83 19.87 -5.99 -2.31
C ASN A 83 19.09 -5.08 -3.27
N TYR A 84 19.79 -4.53 -4.27
CA TYR A 84 19.24 -3.64 -5.29
C TYR A 84 18.66 -2.31 -4.73
N GLY A 85 19.09 -1.89 -3.54
CA GLY A 85 18.80 -0.55 -3.04
C GLY A 85 19.46 0.53 -3.90
N VAL A 86 18.87 1.71 -3.94
CA VAL A 86 19.36 2.87 -4.68
C VAL A 86 19.88 3.92 -3.70
N CYS A 87 21.09 4.43 -3.91
CA CYS A 87 21.60 5.54 -3.10
C CYS A 87 20.99 6.85 -3.58
N SER A 88 20.40 7.61 -2.66
CA SER A 88 19.94 8.97 -2.91
C SER A 88 20.67 9.94 -1.98
N SER A 89 21.12 11.08 -2.53
CA SER A 89 21.75 12.16 -1.78
C SER A 89 20.83 13.38 -1.72
N SER A 90 20.67 13.97 -0.53
CA SER A 90 19.83 15.16 -0.31
C SER A 90 20.47 16.09 0.72
N TYR A 91 20.65 17.37 0.36
CA TYR A 91 21.21 18.44 1.21
C TYR A 91 22.49 18.08 1.97
N GLY A 92 23.41 17.32 1.34
CA GLY A 92 24.64 16.90 2.00
C GLY A 92 24.54 15.66 2.88
N ASN A 93 23.38 15.01 2.88
CA ASN A 93 23.14 13.71 3.50
C ASN A 93 22.87 12.66 2.42
N TRP A 94 22.85 11.40 2.81
CA TRP A 94 22.59 10.26 1.93
C TRP A 94 21.73 9.21 2.62
N SER A 95 21.02 8.42 1.81
CA SER A 95 20.27 7.26 2.28
C SER A 95 20.17 6.21 1.19
N CYS A 96 20.12 4.94 1.58
CA CYS A 96 19.75 3.87 0.67
C CYS A 96 18.23 3.67 0.68
N GLU A 97 17.61 3.84 -0.47
CA GLU A 97 16.21 3.51 -0.71
C GLU A 97 16.11 2.03 -1.10
N CYS A 98 15.54 1.22 -0.22
CA CYS A 98 15.44 -0.23 -0.43
C CYS A 98 14.29 -0.57 -1.40
N ILE A 99 14.57 -1.39 -2.42
CA ILE A 99 13.60 -1.71 -3.48
C ILE A 99 12.32 -2.43 -3.00
N ASN A 100 12.38 -3.07 -1.83
CA ASN A 100 11.25 -3.71 -1.16
C ASN A 100 11.38 -3.54 0.37
N PRO A 101 10.88 -2.44 0.97
CA PRO A 101 11.11 -2.13 2.38
C PRO A 101 10.50 -3.14 3.36
N ASP A 102 9.50 -3.92 2.93
CA ASP A 102 8.96 -5.05 3.71
C ASP A 102 9.94 -6.22 3.85
N PHE A 103 10.86 -6.33 2.88
CA PHE A 103 11.80 -7.44 2.72
C PHE A 103 13.24 -7.05 3.01
N TYR A 104 13.59 -5.78 2.86
CA TYR A 104 14.94 -5.28 3.06
C TYR A 104 14.94 -4.05 3.95
N SER A 105 15.84 -4.01 4.93
CA SER A 105 15.98 -2.89 5.84
C SER A 105 17.44 -2.65 6.24
N GLY A 106 17.66 -1.64 7.08
CA GLY A 106 18.98 -1.18 7.50
C GLY A 106 19.54 -0.08 6.60
N THR A 107 20.60 0.59 7.09
CA THR A 107 21.20 1.78 6.44
C THR A 107 21.67 1.52 5.01
N TYR A 108 22.11 0.30 4.70
CA TYR A 108 22.57 -0.12 3.39
C TYR A 108 21.65 -1.18 2.76
N CYS A 109 20.41 -1.29 3.23
CA CYS A 109 19.45 -2.33 2.80
C CYS A 109 19.98 -3.77 2.95
N GLN A 110 20.90 -4.00 3.89
CA GLN A 110 21.59 -5.28 4.06
C GLN A 110 20.77 -6.33 4.82
N ILE A 111 19.79 -5.91 5.60
CA ILE A 111 19.00 -6.79 6.46
C ILE A 111 17.87 -7.38 5.63
N LYS A 112 17.78 -8.72 5.55
CA LYS A 112 16.68 -9.42 4.88
C LYS A 112 15.62 -9.79 5.91
N SER A 113 14.42 -9.26 5.75
CA SER A 113 13.26 -9.59 6.56
C SER A 113 12.75 -10.99 6.18
N SER A 114 12.90 -11.94 7.09
CA SER A 114 12.31 -13.28 6.99
C SER A 114 10.81 -13.31 7.27
N SER A 115 10.17 -12.13 7.39
CA SER A 115 8.78 -11.97 7.81
C SER A 115 7.77 -12.68 6.88
N LEU A 116 8.14 -12.95 5.61
CA LEU A 116 7.34 -13.81 4.73
C LEU A 116 7.20 -15.24 5.27
N HIS A 117 8.28 -15.83 5.80
CA HIS A 117 8.25 -17.15 6.41
C HIS A 117 7.47 -17.14 7.72
N VAL A 118 7.59 -16.06 8.51
CA VAL A 118 6.87 -15.94 9.79
C VAL A 118 5.36 -15.81 9.56
N LYS A 119 4.91 -15.01 8.59
CA LYS A 119 3.48 -14.87 8.25
C LYS A 119 2.87 -16.20 7.80
N GLU A 120 3.60 -16.98 7.01
CA GLU A 120 3.17 -18.30 6.55
C GLU A 120 3.15 -19.34 7.68
N ILE A 121 4.17 -19.36 8.53
CA ILE A 121 4.24 -20.23 9.72
C ILE A 121 3.09 -19.91 10.69
N VAL A 122 2.85 -18.62 10.95
CA VAL A 122 1.81 -18.17 11.87
C VAL A 122 0.42 -18.49 11.32
N SER A 123 0.16 -18.31 10.01
CA SER A 123 -1.15 -18.69 9.42
C SER A 123 -1.41 -20.19 9.47
N ARG A 124 -0.39 -21.02 9.17
CA ARG A 124 -0.49 -22.49 9.26
C ARG A 124 -0.72 -22.94 10.70
N SER A 125 -0.10 -22.27 11.67
CA SER A 125 -0.29 -22.55 13.09
C SER A 125 -1.72 -22.26 13.56
N PHE A 126 -2.31 -21.13 13.17
CA PHE A 126 -3.71 -20.81 13.49
C PHE A 126 -4.71 -21.80 12.87
N ALA A 127 -4.46 -22.26 11.63
CA ALA A 127 -5.29 -23.28 10.99
C ALA A 127 -5.27 -24.61 11.76
N CYS A 128 -4.08 -25.06 12.20
CA CYS A 128 -3.95 -26.28 13.00
C CYS A 128 -4.69 -26.19 14.35
N VAL A 129 -4.61 -25.04 15.02
CA VAL A 129 -5.33 -24.81 16.29
C VAL A 129 -6.85 -24.87 16.08
N ALA A 130 -7.36 -24.23 15.02
CA ALA A 130 -8.78 -24.26 14.70
C ALA A 130 -9.28 -25.69 14.40
N ILE A 131 -8.53 -26.47 13.61
CA ILE A 131 -8.87 -27.86 13.29
C ILE A 131 -8.84 -28.73 14.56
N GLY A 132 -7.83 -28.53 15.42
CA GLY A 132 -7.74 -29.19 16.72
C GLY A 132 -8.97 -28.94 17.58
N CYS A 133 -9.40 -27.68 17.73
CA CYS A 133 -10.61 -27.32 18.48
C CYS A 133 -11.89 -27.93 17.88
N ILE A 134 -12.02 -27.96 16.55
CA ILE A 134 -13.19 -28.56 15.90
C ILE A 134 -13.23 -30.07 16.17
N SER A 135 -12.08 -30.76 16.07
CA SER A 135 -12.00 -32.20 16.30
C SER A 135 -12.35 -32.60 17.74
N THR A 136 -11.96 -31.81 18.74
CA THR A 136 -12.30 -32.07 20.15
C THR A 136 -13.78 -31.81 20.42
N VAL A 137 -14.35 -30.75 19.85
CA VAL A 137 -15.79 -30.46 19.95
C VAL A 137 -16.61 -31.56 19.28
N ILE A 138 -16.25 -31.98 18.07
CA ILE A 138 -16.93 -33.09 17.38
C ILE A 138 -16.80 -34.37 18.19
N GLY A 139 -15.60 -34.70 18.69
CA GLY A 139 -15.39 -35.86 19.55
C GLY A 139 -16.25 -35.84 20.82
N PHE A 140 -16.40 -34.68 21.44
CA PHE A 140 -17.27 -34.49 22.61
C PHE A 140 -18.75 -34.62 22.28
N ILE A 141 -19.20 -34.09 21.13
CA ILE A 141 -20.58 -34.27 20.64
C ILE A 141 -20.86 -35.75 20.39
N ILE A 142 -19.97 -36.44 19.67
CA ILE A 142 -20.09 -37.89 19.42
C ILE A 142 -20.11 -38.66 20.74
N LEU A 143 -19.25 -38.32 21.69
CA LEU A 143 -19.25 -38.94 23.02
C LEU A 143 -20.58 -38.70 23.75
N MET A 144 -21.10 -37.48 23.72
CA MET A 144 -22.38 -37.15 24.33
C MET A 144 -23.55 -37.87 23.66
N ASP A 145 -23.53 -38.00 22.34
CA ASP A 145 -24.50 -38.81 21.60
C ASP A 145 -24.36 -40.28 21.97
N VAL A 146 -23.15 -40.85 22.03
CA VAL A 146 -22.95 -42.25 22.45
C VAL A 146 -23.37 -42.46 23.90
N LEU A 147 -23.17 -41.52 24.80
CA LEU A 147 -23.64 -41.63 26.19
C LEU A 147 -25.17 -41.50 26.28
N LYS A 148 -25.78 -40.65 25.44
CA LYS A 148 -27.23 -40.42 25.36
C LYS A 148 -27.99 -41.55 24.68
N TYR A 149 -27.37 -42.18 23.67
CA TYR A 149 -27.99 -43.22 22.83
C TYR A 149 -27.45 -44.63 23.11
N GLY A 150 -26.27 -44.78 23.69
CA GLY A 150 -25.63 -46.05 24.03
C GLY A 150 -26.09 -46.64 25.35
N PHE A 151 -26.70 -45.85 26.23
CA PHE A 151 -27.41 -46.33 27.41
C PHE A 151 -28.92 -46.05 27.25
N HIS A 152 -29.65 -47.08 26.81
CA HIS A 152 -31.11 -47.19 26.75
C HIS A 152 -31.89 -46.39 25.66
N ILE A 153 -32.19 -47.10 24.55
CA ILE A 153 -33.52 -47.43 23.97
C ILE A 153 -33.41 -47.51 22.44
N ASN A 154 -33.80 -48.65 21.85
CA ASN A 154 -33.86 -48.86 20.40
C ASN A 154 -34.75 -47.80 19.71
N PRO A 155 -34.19 -46.89 18.88
CA PRO A 155 -34.96 -45.81 18.25
C PRO A 155 -35.93 -46.29 17.16
N SER A 156 -35.76 -47.52 16.65
CA SER A 156 -36.57 -48.06 15.56
C SER A 156 -38.03 -48.34 15.93
N GLU A 157 -38.33 -48.60 17.21
CA GLU A 157 -39.68 -48.99 17.63
C GLU A 157 -40.57 -47.76 17.93
N HIS A 158 -40.00 -46.70 18.51
CA HIS A 158 -40.73 -45.46 18.80
C HIS A 158 -41.04 -44.65 17.53
N ASP A 159 -40.09 -44.57 16.59
CA ASP A 159 -40.30 -43.84 15.32
C ASP A 159 -41.33 -44.55 14.43
N LEU A 160 -41.38 -45.89 14.47
CA LEU A 160 -42.36 -46.67 13.73
C LEU A 160 -43.79 -46.46 14.26
N GLU A 161 -43.98 -46.44 15.59
CA GLU A 161 -45.28 -46.15 16.19
C GLU A 161 -45.71 -44.69 15.97
N SER A 162 -44.78 -43.72 16.04
CA SER A 162 -45.03 -42.32 15.70
C SER A 162 -45.47 -42.13 14.24
N TRP A 163 -44.79 -42.81 13.30
CA TRP A 163 -45.15 -42.80 11.88
C TRP A 163 -46.52 -43.47 11.63
N LYS A 164 -46.79 -44.63 12.24
CA LYS A 164 -48.09 -45.32 12.16
C LYS A 164 -49.21 -44.43 12.70
N ALA A 165 -48.98 -43.74 13.83
CA ALA A 165 -49.94 -42.81 14.42
C ALA A 165 -50.26 -41.62 13.49
N LYS A 166 -49.24 -40.98 12.91
CA LYS A 166 -49.43 -39.90 11.92
C LYS A 166 -50.19 -40.38 10.68
N LYS A 167 -49.83 -41.55 10.14
CA LYS A 167 -50.51 -42.13 8.98
C LYS A 167 -51.99 -42.43 9.29
N ASN A 168 -52.28 -42.99 10.46
CA ASN A 168 -53.64 -43.28 10.91
C ASN A 168 -54.46 -42.01 11.13
N TYR A 169 -53.86 -40.95 11.67
CA TYR A 169 -54.50 -39.64 11.83
C TYR A 169 -54.92 -39.04 10.48
N HIS A 170 -54.01 -39.00 9.49
CA HIS A 170 -54.32 -38.46 8.16
C HIS A 170 -55.41 -39.27 7.44
N ARG A 171 -55.37 -40.61 7.55
CA ARG A 171 -56.42 -41.47 6.97
C ARG A 171 -57.79 -41.18 7.57
N ARG A 172 -57.89 -41.10 8.91
CA ARG A 172 -59.16 -40.76 9.60
C ARG A 172 -59.66 -39.36 9.26
N LYS A 173 -58.76 -38.40 9.02
CA LYS A 173 -59.11 -37.04 8.63
C LYS A 173 -59.73 -37.00 7.22
N GLU A 174 -59.16 -37.75 6.28
CA GLU A 174 -59.68 -37.83 4.91
C GLU A 174 -61.02 -38.58 4.86
N GLU A 175 -61.20 -39.64 5.66
CA GLU A 175 -62.48 -40.35 5.78
C GLU A 175 -63.61 -39.44 6.28
N ARG A 176 -63.35 -38.59 7.29
CA ARG A 176 -64.31 -37.59 7.76
C ARG A 176 -64.65 -36.57 6.68
N ARG A 177 -63.63 -36.05 5.98
CA ARG A 177 -63.82 -35.08 4.88
C ARG A 177 -64.72 -35.65 3.78
N ARG A 178 -64.51 -36.92 3.40
CA ARG A 178 -65.36 -37.63 2.43
C ARG A 178 -66.77 -37.93 2.95
N ALA A 179 -66.93 -38.17 4.25
CA ALA A 179 -68.25 -38.33 4.87
C ALA A 179 -69.02 -37.00 4.85
N ASP A 180 -68.37 -35.89 5.19
CA ASP A 180 -68.95 -34.56 5.15
C ASP A 180 -69.34 -34.14 3.72
N GLU A 181 -68.50 -34.46 2.72
CA GLU A 181 -68.85 -34.26 1.31
C GLU A 181 -70.06 -35.09 0.87
N ARG A 182 -70.12 -36.37 1.26
CA ARG A 182 -71.29 -37.22 1.00
C ARG A 182 -72.55 -36.67 1.65
N GLN A 183 -72.45 -36.20 2.89
CA GLN A 183 -73.58 -35.59 3.60
C GLN A 183 -74.02 -34.27 2.95
N LYS A 184 -73.08 -33.42 2.52
CA LYS A 184 -73.38 -32.21 1.76
C LYS A 184 -74.08 -32.53 0.45
N LYS A 185 -73.60 -33.52 -0.30
CA LYS A 185 -74.22 -33.95 -1.57
C LYS A 185 -75.62 -34.50 -1.36
N TYR A 186 -75.82 -35.29 -0.31
CA TYR A 186 -77.14 -35.80 0.08
C TYR A 186 -78.10 -34.66 0.48
N ASN A 187 -77.63 -33.71 1.29
CA ASN A 187 -78.43 -32.54 1.68
C ASN A 187 -78.80 -31.66 0.48
N LEU A 188 -77.86 -31.44 -0.48
CA LEU A 188 -78.16 -30.74 -1.74
C LEU A 188 -79.21 -31.49 -2.56
N SER A 189 -79.14 -32.82 -2.63
CA SER A 189 -80.12 -33.63 -3.39
C SER A 189 -81.54 -33.60 -2.78
N LYS A 190 -81.67 -33.18 -1.52
CA LYS A 190 -82.94 -33.06 -0.81
C LYS A 190 -83.47 -31.63 -0.73
N GLN A 191 -82.77 -30.63 -1.27
CA GLN A 191 -83.28 -29.26 -1.33
C GLN A 191 -84.40 -29.15 -2.38
N PRO A 192 -85.60 -28.65 -2.03
CA PRO A 192 -86.67 -28.44 -3.00
C PRO A 192 -86.26 -27.38 -4.02
N ILE A 193 -86.50 -27.64 -5.30
CA ILE A 193 -86.35 -26.67 -6.40
C ILE A 193 -87.37 -25.56 -6.16
N LEU A 194 -86.97 -24.47 -5.48
CA LEU A 194 -87.79 -23.26 -5.40
C LEU A 194 -87.60 -22.49 -6.72
N ALA A 195 -88.59 -22.62 -7.60
CA ALA A 195 -88.70 -21.85 -8.83
C ALA A 195 -88.75 -20.35 -8.52
N ILE A 196 -87.69 -19.62 -8.88
CA ILE A 196 -87.70 -18.15 -8.83
C ILE A 196 -88.38 -17.65 -10.10
N ARG A 197 -89.57 -17.08 -9.94
CA ARG A 197 -90.34 -16.33 -10.93
C ARG A 197 -89.43 -15.27 -11.59
N PHE A 198 -89.31 -15.31 -12.91
CA PHE A 198 -88.77 -14.22 -13.71
C PHE A 198 -89.76 -13.06 -13.70
N SER A 199 -89.38 -11.92 -13.12
CA SER A 199 -90.04 -10.63 -13.36
C SER A 199 -89.17 -9.82 -14.31
N TYR A 200 -89.70 -9.67 -15.53
CA TYR A 200 -89.26 -8.80 -16.62
C TYR A 200 -89.23 -7.34 -16.16
N ILE A 201 -88.12 -6.60 -16.35
CA ILE A 201 -88.15 -5.16 -16.69
C ILE A 201 -86.96 -4.85 -17.60
N ASP A 202 -87.31 -4.31 -18.76
CA ASP A 202 -86.49 -3.86 -19.88
C ASP A 202 -85.52 -2.72 -19.51
N ALA A 203 -84.36 -2.71 -20.17
CA ALA A 203 -83.45 -1.57 -20.22
C ALA A 203 -83.45 -0.97 -21.63
N PRO A 204 -83.77 0.31 -21.84
CA PRO A 204 -83.50 1.00 -23.09
C PRO A 204 -82.15 1.73 -23.04
N THR A 205 -81.33 1.41 -24.06
CA THR A 205 -80.29 2.20 -24.76
C THR A 205 -79.42 3.15 -23.98
#